data_AF-A0A6N4SWK8-F1
#
_entry.id   AF-A0A6N4SWK8-F1
#
_cell.length_a   1.000
_cell.length_b   1.000
_cell.length_c   1.000
_cell.angle_alpha   90.00
_cell.angle_beta   90.00
_cell.angle_gamma   90.00
#
_symmetry.space_group_name_H-M   'P 1'
#
loop_
_entity.id
_entity.type
_entity.pdbx_description
1 polymer ?
#
loop_
_entity_poly.entity_id
_entity_poly.type
_entity_poly.pdbx_seq_one_letter_code
_entity_poly.pdbx_strand_id
1 'polypeptide(L)'
;MFWGKKSIEDKIKAKVKATLSKKVAELINNNLAVCIEFDGDGKIEASLGDTKYGGSPHFITADKVPVYENRPLKLLAQINCKDLSPLENFPHEGMLYVFMDVEEEPTAFPEKRGQFKVLYIPMIDLSDTAGSLPEKDAYKLIPIQTYSIHENQSYIFDGIDVPEEDVYKIIDLQYGLIAEIVGQFGSQTIGGVPDMQALWGWAYQHLGYVDADGVLDWKRVEASEGEAANKAEQILKDFELVYTTILDSHGHTDSWIHIGIHKEDLNNRNFSNVYATFVST
;
A
#
# COMPACT_ATOMS: atom_id res chain seq x y z
N MET A 1 23.06 -2.86 10.08
CA MET A 1 22.91 -2.74 11.55
C MET A 1 21.46 -3.12 11.85
N PHE A 2 21.20 -4.33 12.36
CA PHE A 2 19.82 -4.79 12.62
C PHE A 2 19.34 -4.18 13.94
N TRP A 3 18.59 -3.09 13.83
CA TRP A 3 17.84 -2.53 14.95
C TRP A 3 16.70 -3.49 15.29
N GLY A 4 16.62 -3.96 16.54
CA GLY A 4 15.51 -4.82 16.96
C GLY A 4 14.19 -4.05 16.90
N LYS A 5 13.09 -4.73 16.56
CA LYS A 5 11.73 -4.16 16.34
C LYS A 5 11.35 -3.04 17.32
N LYS A 6 11.55 -3.27 18.62
CA LYS A 6 11.24 -2.30 19.70
C LYS A 6 12.00 -0.97 19.57
N SER A 7 13.21 -1.00 19.04
CA SER A 7 14.04 0.19 18.88
C SER A 7 13.61 1.12 17.74
N ILE A 8 12.86 0.63 16.74
CA ILE A 8 12.31 1.47 15.67
C ILE A 8 11.08 2.22 16.19
N GLU A 9 10.15 1.50 16.82
CA GLU A 9 8.95 2.09 17.44
C GLU A 9 9.31 3.16 18.46
N ASP A 10 10.27 2.87 19.35
CA ASP A 10 10.72 3.82 20.38
C ASP A 10 11.31 5.11 19.77
N LYS A 11 12.05 4.99 18.65
CA LYS A 11 12.60 6.15 17.93
C LYS A 11 11.51 6.98 17.27
N ILE A 12 10.55 6.32 16.62
CA ILE A 12 9.37 6.98 16.03
C ILE A 12 8.63 7.76 17.12
N LYS A 13 8.32 7.09 18.24
CA LYS A 13 7.62 7.71 19.37
C LYS A 13 8.37 8.89 19.96
N ALA A 14 9.69 8.77 20.11
CA ALA A 14 10.54 9.84 20.60
C ALA A 14 10.56 11.05 19.66
N LYS A 15 10.65 10.82 18.34
CA LYS A 15 10.64 11.89 17.34
C LYS A 15 9.29 12.59 17.28
N VAL A 16 8.17 11.84 17.22
CA VAL A 16 6.81 12.39 17.28
C VAL A 16 6.63 13.29 18.51
N LYS A 17 7.07 12.82 19.68
CA LYS A 17 6.98 13.58 20.94
C LYS A 17 7.87 14.83 20.96
N ALA A 18 9.00 14.81 20.28
CA ALA A 18 9.90 15.97 20.19
C ALA A 18 9.40 17.03 19.20
N THR A 19 8.60 16.62 18.21
CA THR A 19 8.18 17.48 17.10
C THR A 19 6.80 18.12 17.34
N LEU A 20 5.83 17.36 17.86
CA LEU A 20 4.43 17.78 17.94
C LEU A 20 4.02 18.23 19.34
N SER A 21 2.91 18.99 19.43
CA SER A 21 2.30 19.31 20.72
C SER A 21 1.92 18.03 21.49
N LYS A 22 1.92 18.12 22.82
CA LYS A 22 1.74 16.96 23.70
C LYS A 22 0.50 16.12 23.35
N LYS A 23 -0.65 16.77 23.13
CA LYS A 23 -1.93 16.10 22.86
C LYS A 23 -1.90 15.35 21.52
N VAL A 24 -1.37 16.00 20.48
CA VAL A 24 -1.23 15.42 19.13
C VAL A 24 -0.21 14.27 19.13
N ALA A 25 0.94 14.47 19.78
CA ALA A 25 1.97 13.44 19.91
C ALA A 25 1.46 12.19 20.65
N GLU A 26 0.72 12.36 21.75
CA GLU A 26 0.11 11.26 22.49
C GLU A 26 -0.91 10.50 21.63
N LEU A 27 -1.74 11.21 20.86
CA LEU A 27 -2.71 10.61 19.95
C LEU A 27 -2.02 9.77 18.87
N ILE A 28 -1.04 10.33 18.15
CA ILE A 28 -0.30 9.61 17.10
C ILE A 28 0.44 8.41 17.68
N ASN A 29 1.15 8.57 18.80
CA ASN A 29 1.92 7.49 19.40
C ASN A 29 1.06 6.31 19.89
N ASN A 30 -0.22 6.55 20.21
CA ASN A 30 -1.17 5.53 20.59
C ASN A 30 -1.84 4.85 19.38
N ASN A 31 -1.68 5.40 18.18
CA ASN A 31 -2.30 4.92 16.94
C ASN A 31 -1.25 4.65 15.85
N LEU A 32 -0.01 4.29 16.22
CA LEU A 32 0.96 3.86 15.23
C LEU A 32 0.49 2.58 14.54
N ALA A 33 0.47 2.57 13.20
CA ALA A 33 0.08 1.39 12.44
C ALA A 33 1.33 0.65 11.96
N VAL A 34 1.39 -0.66 12.23
CA VAL A 34 2.49 -1.51 11.77
C VAL A 34 2.46 -1.60 10.25
N CYS A 35 3.61 -1.41 9.61
CA CYS A 35 3.79 -1.66 8.18
C CYS A 35 5.10 -2.41 7.92
N ILE A 36 5.17 -3.01 6.74
CA ILE A 36 6.38 -3.61 6.19
C ILE A 36 6.82 -2.75 5.02
N GLU A 37 7.96 -2.08 5.18
CA GLU A 37 8.68 -1.45 4.09
C GLU A 37 9.59 -2.49 3.44
N PHE A 38 9.77 -2.38 2.13
CA PHE A 38 10.70 -3.24 1.42
C PHE A 38 11.90 -2.45 0.94
N ASP A 39 13.08 -2.89 1.35
CA ASP A 39 14.35 -2.41 0.83
C ASP A 39 14.73 -3.22 -0.40
N GLY A 40 14.97 -2.53 -1.51
CA GLY A 40 15.33 -3.10 -2.79
C GLY A 40 16.21 -2.13 -3.55
N ASP A 41 17.54 -2.25 -3.39
CA ASP A 41 18.49 -1.41 -4.13
C ASP A 41 18.71 -1.88 -5.59
N GLY A 42 17.93 -2.87 -6.04
CA GLY A 42 18.04 -3.47 -7.37
C GLY A 42 19.31 -4.28 -7.60
N LYS A 43 20.09 -4.61 -6.56
CA LYS A 43 21.38 -5.31 -6.71
C LYS A 43 21.33 -6.80 -6.38
N ILE A 44 20.25 -7.27 -5.77
CA ILE A 44 20.10 -8.67 -5.37
C ILE A 44 19.08 -9.33 -6.27
N GLU A 45 19.52 -10.32 -7.04
CA GLU A 45 18.62 -11.14 -7.86
C GLU A 45 17.70 -11.98 -6.95
N ALA A 46 16.42 -12.03 -7.30
CA ALA A 46 15.46 -12.83 -6.56
C ALA A 46 15.62 -14.33 -6.86
N SER A 47 15.47 -15.15 -5.83
CA SER A 47 15.37 -16.62 -5.96
C SER A 47 13.91 -17.08 -5.86
N LEU A 48 13.68 -18.36 -6.18
CA LEU A 48 12.35 -18.98 -6.08
C LEU A 48 11.74 -18.77 -4.69
N GLY A 49 10.53 -18.21 -4.66
CA GLY A 49 9.78 -17.99 -3.42
C GLY A 49 10.20 -16.76 -2.60
N ASP A 50 11.17 -15.97 -3.06
CA ASP A 50 11.48 -14.69 -2.45
C ASP A 50 10.35 -13.67 -2.68
N THR A 51 10.25 -12.71 -1.74
CA THR A 51 9.58 -11.44 -2.00
C THR A 51 10.42 -10.62 -2.98
N LYS A 52 9.80 -10.13 -4.05
CA LYS A 52 10.49 -9.47 -5.16
C LYS A 52 9.64 -8.44 -5.89
N TYR A 53 10.34 -7.52 -6.55
CA TYR A 53 9.79 -6.60 -7.54
C TYR A 53 10.11 -7.10 -8.95
N GLY A 54 9.11 -7.06 -9.85
CA GLY A 54 9.27 -7.41 -11.26
C GLY A 54 9.56 -8.90 -11.55
N GLY A 55 10.01 -9.15 -12.78
CA GLY A 55 10.19 -10.49 -13.35
C GLY A 55 8.87 -11.22 -13.63
N SER A 56 8.92 -12.55 -13.65
CA SER A 56 7.80 -13.46 -13.87
C SER A 56 7.28 -14.00 -12.54
N PRO A 57 5.98 -14.25 -12.40
CA PRO A 57 5.44 -14.79 -11.17
C PRO A 57 5.88 -16.25 -10.97
N HIS A 58 6.49 -16.55 -9.83
CA HIS A 58 6.75 -17.92 -9.44
C HIS A 58 5.43 -18.64 -9.16
N PHE A 59 5.34 -19.94 -9.42
CA PHE A 59 4.14 -20.78 -9.13
C PHE A 59 2.84 -20.37 -9.87
N ILE A 60 2.91 -19.43 -10.82
CA ILE A 60 1.79 -19.06 -11.70
C ILE A 60 2.16 -19.43 -13.13
N THR A 61 1.33 -20.28 -13.75
CA THR A 61 1.46 -20.63 -15.16
C THR A 61 0.92 -19.49 -16.03
N ALA A 62 1.42 -19.37 -17.27
CA ALA A 62 1.08 -18.26 -18.16
C ALA A 62 -0.43 -18.09 -18.43
N ASP A 63 -1.19 -19.18 -18.43
CA ASP A 63 -2.65 -19.20 -18.58
C ASP A 63 -3.42 -18.68 -17.36
N LYS A 64 -2.75 -18.57 -16.20
CA LYS A 64 -3.30 -18.03 -14.95
C LYS A 64 -2.90 -16.59 -14.68
N VAL A 65 -2.02 -16.01 -15.50
CA VAL A 65 -1.71 -14.57 -15.42
C VAL A 65 -2.99 -13.79 -15.71
N PRO A 66 -3.40 -12.84 -14.84
CA PRO A 66 -4.59 -12.06 -15.07
C PRO A 66 -4.51 -11.28 -16.39
N VAL A 67 -5.67 -11.08 -17.01
CA VAL A 67 -5.79 -10.30 -18.25
C VAL A 67 -6.69 -9.09 -18.03
N TYR A 68 -6.33 -7.98 -18.67
CA TYR A 68 -7.16 -6.78 -18.82
C TYR A 68 -7.26 -6.45 -20.31
N GLU A 69 -8.48 -6.25 -20.81
CA GLU A 69 -8.72 -5.99 -22.25
C GLU A 69 -8.02 -6.97 -23.21
N ASN A 70 -8.00 -8.26 -22.85
CA ASN A 70 -7.31 -9.34 -23.59
C ASN A 70 -5.77 -9.25 -23.61
N ARG A 71 -5.17 -8.39 -22.78
CA ARG A 71 -3.72 -8.26 -22.59
C ARG A 71 -3.32 -8.87 -21.24
N PRO A 72 -2.25 -9.68 -21.16
CA PRO A 72 -1.75 -10.19 -19.89
C PRO A 72 -1.14 -9.05 -19.08
N LEU A 73 -1.54 -8.95 -17.81
CA LEU A 73 -0.97 -7.98 -16.88
C LEU A 73 0.48 -8.34 -16.54
N LYS A 74 1.29 -7.32 -16.21
CA LYS A 74 2.67 -7.51 -15.76
C LYS A 74 2.73 -7.67 -14.25
N LEU A 75 3.65 -8.51 -13.79
CA LEU A 75 3.95 -8.63 -12.37
C LEU A 75 4.66 -7.37 -11.89
N LEU A 76 4.07 -6.69 -10.92
CA LEU A 76 4.69 -5.58 -10.21
C LEU A 76 5.48 -6.10 -9.01
N ALA A 77 4.83 -6.92 -8.19
CA ALA A 77 5.47 -7.54 -7.03
C ALA A 77 4.93 -8.94 -6.74
N GLN A 78 5.80 -9.75 -6.17
CA GLN A 78 5.48 -11.03 -5.54
C GLN A 78 5.91 -10.95 -4.08
N ILE A 79 5.04 -11.33 -3.15
CA ILE A 79 5.27 -11.19 -1.71
C ILE A 79 5.08 -12.53 -1.03
N ASN A 80 6.15 -13.04 -0.43
CA ASN A 80 6.09 -14.20 0.44
C ASN A 80 5.34 -13.82 1.72
N CYS A 81 4.21 -14.47 1.98
CA CYS A 81 3.35 -14.12 3.09
C CYS A 81 4.02 -14.28 4.47
N LYS A 82 5.11 -15.06 4.57
CA LYS A 82 5.91 -15.16 5.81
C LYS A 82 6.54 -13.81 6.21
N ASP A 83 6.87 -12.98 5.22
CA ASP A 83 7.43 -11.64 5.44
C ASP A 83 6.39 -10.68 6.02
N LEU A 84 5.10 -11.03 5.93
CA LEU A 84 3.98 -10.26 6.48
C LEU A 84 3.58 -10.69 7.90
N SER A 85 4.34 -11.59 8.54
CA SER A 85 4.06 -12.06 9.90
C SER A 85 3.85 -10.97 10.97
N PRO A 86 4.42 -9.74 10.86
CA PRO A 86 4.09 -8.67 11.80
C PRO A 86 2.70 -8.03 11.61
N LEU A 87 2.03 -8.28 10.48
CA LEU A 87 0.71 -7.74 10.16
C LEU A 87 -0.36 -8.76 10.52
N GLU A 88 -1.13 -8.49 11.57
CA GLU A 88 -2.07 -9.45 12.18
C GLU A 88 -3.12 -10.00 11.19
N ASN A 89 -3.69 -9.12 10.36
CA ASN A 89 -4.81 -9.48 9.47
C ASN A 89 -4.36 -10.08 8.13
N PHE A 90 -3.07 -10.02 7.79
CA PHE A 90 -2.56 -10.50 6.51
C PHE A 90 -2.33 -12.02 6.51
N PRO A 91 -2.31 -12.68 5.34
CA PRO A 91 -1.87 -14.06 5.26
C PRO A 91 -0.41 -14.19 5.69
N HIS A 92 -0.08 -15.22 6.47
CA HIS A 92 1.30 -15.53 6.92
C HIS A 92 1.91 -16.74 6.20
N GLU A 93 1.14 -17.39 5.34
CA GLU A 93 1.53 -18.51 4.50
C GLU A 93 1.03 -18.29 3.07
N GLY A 94 1.78 -18.86 2.11
CA GLY A 94 1.50 -18.71 0.69
C GLY A 94 2.22 -17.52 0.06
N MET A 95 1.69 -17.07 -1.07
CA MET A 95 2.26 -16.01 -1.90
C MET A 95 1.17 -15.05 -2.37
N LEU A 96 1.44 -13.76 -2.25
CA LEU A 96 0.65 -12.69 -2.87
C LEU A 96 1.35 -12.20 -4.14
N TYR A 97 0.56 -11.82 -5.13
CA TYR A 97 1.05 -11.30 -6.40
C TYR A 97 0.26 -10.05 -6.75
N VAL A 98 0.97 -8.99 -7.10
CA VAL A 98 0.40 -7.72 -7.54
C VAL A 98 0.70 -7.58 -9.02
N PHE A 99 -0.35 -7.47 -9.82
CA PHE A 99 -0.29 -7.30 -11.27
C PHE A 99 -0.87 -5.95 -11.68
N MET A 100 -0.32 -5.36 -12.73
CA MET A 100 -0.82 -4.12 -13.33
C MET A 100 -0.78 -4.13 -14.85
N ASP A 101 -1.65 -3.35 -15.48
CA ASP A 101 -1.50 -2.97 -16.88
C ASP A 101 -0.38 -1.94 -16.99
N VAL A 102 0.49 -2.10 -17.98
CA VAL A 102 1.63 -1.20 -18.23
C VAL A 102 1.55 -0.55 -19.61
N GLU A 103 0.56 -0.95 -20.42
CA GLU A 103 0.36 -0.39 -21.77
C GLU A 103 -0.43 0.93 -21.71
N GLU A 104 -1.29 1.09 -20.70
CA GLU A 104 -1.98 2.34 -20.40
C GLU A 104 -1.32 3.03 -19.20
N GLU A 105 -1.03 4.33 -19.34
CA GLU A 105 -0.55 5.10 -18.19
C GLU A 105 -1.67 5.24 -17.14
N PRO A 106 -1.36 5.12 -15.84
CA PRO A 106 -2.30 5.42 -14.78
C PRO A 106 -2.58 6.92 -14.80
N THR A 107 -3.75 7.32 -15.30
CA THR A 107 -4.16 8.72 -15.41
C THR A 107 -5.48 9.01 -14.70
N ALA A 108 -6.08 8.02 -14.03
CA ALA A 108 -7.44 8.11 -13.51
C ALA A 108 -7.44 8.18 -11.97
N PHE A 109 -8.15 9.18 -11.44
CA PHE A 109 -8.43 9.27 -10.01
C PHE A 109 -9.92 9.00 -9.74
N PRO A 110 -10.27 7.83 -9.20
CA PRO A 110 -9.44 6.64 -8.96
C PRO A 110 -9.30 5.75 -10.22
N GLU A 111 -8.40 4.78 -10.18
CA GLU A 111 -8.00 4.01 -11.38
C GLU A 111 -9.10 3.10 -11.93
N LYS A 112 -9.01 2.72 -13.21
CA LYS A 112 -10.04 1.86 -13.82
C LYS A 112 -10.06 0.47 -13.16
N ARG A 113 -11.27 -0.05 -12.96
CA ARG A 113 -11.41 -1.38 -12.35
C ARG A 113 -10.81 -2.45 -13.27
N GLY A 114 -9.87 -3.22 -12.72
CA GLY A 114 -9.29 -4.38 -13.39
C GLY A 114 -7.94 -4.15 -14.05
N GLN A 115 -7.48 -2.90 -14.17
CA GLN A 115 -6.09 -2.59 -14.54
C GLN A 115 -5.10 -3.12 -13.49
N PHE A 116 -5.54 -3.25 -12.24
CA PHE A 116 -4.78 -3.87 -11.16
C PHE A 116 -5.47 -5.15 -10.68
N LYS A 117 -4.67 -6.17 -10.40
CA LYS A 117 -5.14 -7.46 -9.86
C LYS A 117 -4.21 -7.93 -8.76
N VAL A 118 -4.79 -8.38 -7.66
CA VAL A 118 -4.04 -9.08 -6.61
C VAL A 118 -4.49 -10.53 -6.58
N LEU A 119 -3.53 -11.44 -6.65
CA LEU A 119 -3.77 -12.88 -6.50
C LEU A 119 -3.16 -13.37 -5.19
N TYR A 120 -3.84 -14.30 -4.55
CA TYR A 120 -3.33 -15.02 -3.38
C TYR A 120 -3.32 -16.52 -3.65
N ILE A 121 -2.17 -17.15 -3.45
CA ILE A 121 -2.00 -18.60 -3.48
C ILE A 121 -1.66 -19.06 -2.07
N PRO A 122 -2.56 -19.79 -1.36
CA PRO A 122 -2.38 -20.10 0.05
C PRO A 122 -1.28 -21.13 0.33
N MET A 123 -0.97 -21.99 -0.64
CA MET A 123 0.02 -23.04 -0.48
C MET A 123 0.94 -23.05 -1.69
N ILE A 124 2.23 -22.88 -1.43
CA ILE A 124 3.29 -22.96 -2.44
C ILE A 124 4.12 -24.21 -2.19
N ASP A 125 4.46 -24.92 -3.25
CA ASP A 125 5.37 -26.06 -3.19
C ASP A 125 6.77 -25.61 -3.61
N LEU A 126 7.65 -25.37 -2.63
CA LEU A 126 9.03 -24.98 -2.88
C LEU A 126 9.89 -26.11 -3.46
N SER A 127 9.38 -27.35 -3.49
CA SER A 127 10.05 -28.46 -4.20
C SER A 127 9.84 -28.40 -5.71
N ASP A 128 8.92 -27.56 -6.18
CA ASP A 128 8.79 -27.22 -7.59
C ASP A 128 10.00 -26.38 -8.03
N THR A 129 10.99 -27.04 -8.61
CA THR A 129 12.23 -26.39 -9.08
C THR A 129 12.05 -25.61 -10.39
N ALA A 130 10.84 -25.57 -10.96
CA ALA A 130 10.57 -24.76 -12.15
C ALA A 130 10.73 -23.27 -11.78
N GLY A 131 11.81 -22.64 -12.26
CA GLY A 131 12.12 -21.23 -11.97
C GLY A 131 13.12 -21.01 -10.82
N SER A 132 13.92 -22.00 -10.42
CA SER A 132 14.93 -21.86 -9.35
C SER A 132 16.19 -21.07 -9.72
N LEU A 133 16.26 -20.48 -10.91
CA LEU A 133 17.40 -19.69 -11.36
C LEU A 133 17.12 -18.20 -11.10
N PRO A 134 18.17 -17.40 -10.81
CA PRO A 134 18.04 -15.96 -10.74
C PRO A 134 17.36 -15.44 -12.01
N GLU A 135 16.31 -14.66 -11.82
CA GLU A 135 15.52 -14.13 -12.92
C GLU A 135 16.01 -12.74 -13.31
N LYS A 136 16.12 -12.50 -14.61
CA LYS A 136 16.48 -11.19 -15.14
C LYS A 136 15.38 -10.18 -14.82
N ASP A 137 15.76 -8.97 -14.44
CA ASP A 137 14.83 -7.86 -14.14
C ASP A 137 13.88 -8.18 -12.96
N ALA A 138 14.32 -9.07 -12.06
CA ALA A 138 13.62 -9.48 -10.84
C ALA A 138 14.50 -9.20 -9.62
N TYR A 139 14.07 -8.26 -8.77
CA TYR A 139 14.88 -7.78 -7.65
C TYR A 139 14.31 -8.23 -6.32
N LYS A 140 15.15 -8.87 -5.51
CA LYS A 140 14.78 -9.28 -4.16
C LYS A 140 14.48 -8.05 -3.31
N LEU A 141 13.36 -8.14 -2.60
CA LEU A 141 12.91 -7.15 -1.65
C LEU A 141 13.13 -7.68 -0.22
N ILE A 142 13.79 -6.88 0.61
CA ILE A 142 14.09 -7.23 2.00
C ILE A 142 13.05 -6.56 2.90
N PRO A 143 12.24 -7.33 3.66
CA PRO A 143 11.22 -6.76 4.52
C PRO A 143 11.84 -6.08 5.75
N ILE A 144 11.37 -4.87 6.03
CA ILE A 144 11.70 -4.09 7.21
C ILE A 144 10.40 -3.73 7.91
N GLN A 145 10.20 -4.29 9.10
CA GLN A 145 9.08 -3.88 9.94
C GLN A 145 9.32 -2.46 10.46
N THR A 146 8.35 -1.58 10.25
CA THR A 146 8.32 -0.22 10.77
C THR A 146 6.89 0.17 11.16
N TYR A 147 6.65 1.46 11.38
CA TYR A 147 5.36 2.02 11.72
C TYR A 147 5.11 3.27 10.88
N SER A 148 3.88 3.40 10.45
CA SER A 148 3.34 4.61 9.81
C SER A 148 2.56 5.42 10.83
N ILE A 149 2.43 6.71 10.56
CA ILE A 149 1.64 7.65 11.35
C ILE A 149 0.42 8.09 10.53
N HIS A 150 -0.63 8.50 11.23
CA HIS A 150 -1.81 9.05 10.59
C HIS A 150 -1.61 10.51 10.18
N GLU A 151 -2.11 10.86 9.01
CA GLU A 151 -2.29 12.25 8.56
C GLU A 151 -3.30 13.00 9.41
N ASN A 152 -3.19 14.33 9.45
CA ASN A 152 -4.10 15.19 10.22
C ASN A 152 -5.56 15.11 9.75
N GLN A 153 -5.82 14.67 8.52
CA GLN A 153 -7.15 14.42 7.97
C GLN A 153 -7.69 13.02 8.30
N SER A 154 -6.92 12.20 9.00
CA SER A 154 -7.36 10.87 9.39
C SER A 154 -8.39 10.91 10.51
N TYR A 155 -9.29 9.93 10.52
CA TYR A 155 -10.38 9.79 11.47
C TYR A 155 -9.96 9.76 12.96
N ILE A 156 -8.68 9.50 13.26
CA ILE A 156 -8.20 9.53 14.65
C ILE A 156 -8.21 10.95 15.23
N PHE A 157 -8.23 11.97 14.37
CA PHE A 157 -8.28 13.38 14.73
C PHE A 157 -9.72 13.93 14.84
N ASP A 158 -10.75 13.09 14.67
CA ASP A 158 -12.15 13.49 14.79
C ASP A 158 -12.42 14.17 16.14
N GLY A 159 -12.90 15.43 16.10
CA GLY A 159 -13.17 16.21 17.30
C GLY A 159 -11.93 16.68 18.07
N ILE A 160 -10.75 16.55 17.48
CA ILE A 160 -9.49 17.05 18.03
C ILE A 160 -9.10 18.33 17.30
N ASP A 161 -8.98 19.42 18.06
CA ASP A 161 -8.36 20.65 17.57
C ASP A 161 -6.83 20.43 17.45
N VAL A 162 -6.35 20.35 16.21
CA VAL A 162 -4.92 20.18 15.87
C VAL A 162 -4.35 21.56 15.57
N PRO A 163 -3.33 22.03 16.30
CA PRO A 163 -2.68 23.30 16.00
C PRO A 163 -2.17 23.35 14.56
N GLU A 164 -2.33 24.48 13.88
CA GLU A 164 -1.87 24.67 12.49
C GLU A 164 -0.38 24.33 12.33
N GLU A 165 0.45 24.67 13.33
CA GLU A 165 1.87 24.31 13.33
C GLU A 165 2.12 22.80 13.33
N ASP A 166 1.24 22.01 13.95
CA ASP A 166 1.37 20.56 14.01
C ASP A 166 0.88 19.90 12.73
N VAL A 167 -0.07 20.52 12.00
CA VAL A 167 -0.53 20.03 10.69
C VAL A 167 0.64 19.87 9.73
N TYR A 168 1.44 20.92 9.54
CA TYR A 168 2.61 20.87 8.66
C TYR A 168 3.66 19.87 9.14
N LYS A 169 3.90 19.81 10.46
CA LYS A 169 4.86 18.88 11.04
C LYS A 169 4.43 17.40 10.92
N ILE A 170 3.12 17.12 10.94
CA ILE A 170 2.61 15.75 10.72
C ILE A 170 2.95 15.29 9.30
N ILE A 171 2.70 16.15 8.31
CA ILE A 171 3.03 15.88 6.90
C ILE A 171 4.54 15.63 6.76
N ASP A 172 5.38 16.50 7.33
CA ASP A 172 6.84 16.34 7.29
C ASP A 172 7.30 15.03 7.95
N LEU A 173 6.69 14.65 9.08
CA LEU A 173 6.98 13.39 9.74
C LEU A 173 6.57 12.19 8.87
N GLN A 174 5.43 12.23 8.19
CA GLN A 174 4.97 11.09 7.40
C GLN A 174 5.96 10.75 6.26
N TYR A 175 6.44 11.76 5.54
CA TYR A 175 7.37 11.55 4.42
C TYR A 175 8.82 11.42 4.88
N GLY A 176 9.24 12.12 5.95
CA GLY A 176 10.65 12.16 6.36
C GLY A 176 11.07 11.10 7.39
N LEU A 177 10.14 10.63 8.22
CA LEU A 177 10.47 9.87 9.44
C LEU A 177 11.08 8.51 9.14
N ILE A 178 10.54 7.79 8.15
CA ILE A 178 11.04 6.46 7.79
C ILE A 178 12.44 6.57 7.22
N ALA A 179 12.66 7.49 6.27
CA ALA A 179 13.97 7.75 5.70
C ALA A 179 15.00 8.16 6.78
N GLU A 180 14.61 8.99 7.75
CA GLU A 180 15.49 9.42 8.85
C GLU A 180 15.85 8.25 9.79
N ILE A 181 14.88 7.39 10.14
CA ILE A 181 15.06 6.36 11.17
C ILE A 181 15.64 5.06 10.61
N VAL A 182 15.17 4.65 9.44
CA VAL A 182 15.55 3.41 8.76
C VAL A 182 16.73 3.64 7.80
N GLY A 183 16.98 4.91 7.43
CA GLY A 183 18.12 5.31 6.59
C GLY A 183 17.88 5.12 5.09
N GLN A 184 16.67 4.71 4.69
CA GLN A 184 16.26 4.48 3.31
C GLN A 184 14.76 4.75 3.16
N PHE A 185 14.34 5.20 1.98
CA PHE A 185 12.93 5.25 1.60
C PHE A 185 12.55 3.88 1.02
N GLY A 186 11.62 3.17 1.67
CA GLY A 186 11.03 1.98 1.06
C GLY A 186 10.23 2.44 -0.15
N SER A 187 10.59 1.96 -1.34
CA SER A 187 9.81 2.27 -2.54
C SER A 187 8.55 1.40 -2.64
N GLN A 188 8.42 0.38 -1.77
CA GLN A 188 7.23 -0.46 -1.65
C GLN A 188 6.85 -0.67 -0.18
N THR A 189 5.55 -0.60 0.13
CA THR A 189 5.03 -0.80 1.50
C THR A 189 3.77 -1.67 1.51
N ILE A 190 3.58 -2.44 2.58
CA ILE A 190 2.35 -3.21 2.88
C ILE A 190 1.92 -2.93 4.32
N GLY A 191 0.62 -2.81 4.54
CA GLY A 191 0.04 -2.42 5.82
C GLY A 191 0.31 -0.95 6.14
N GLY A 192 0.07 -0.57 7.40
CA GLY A 192 0.17 0.83 7.84
C GLY A 192 -1.06 1.66 7.49
N VAL A 193 -0.91 2.98 7.63
CA VAL A 193 -1.92 3.97 7.27
C VAL A 193 -1.73 4.35 5.80
N PRO A 194 -2.75 4.16 4.94
CA PRO A 194 -2.68 4.63 3.56
C PRO A 194 -2.77 6.15 3.49
N ASP A 195 -2.26 6.70 2.38
CA ASP A 195 -2.42 8.11 2.02
C ASP A 195 -3.92 8.49 1.97
N MET A 196 -4.27 9.67 2.49
CA MET A 196 -5.67 10.09 2.55
C MET A 196 -6.31 10.20 1.16
N GLN A 197 -5.58 10.66 0.14
CA GLN A 197 -6.11 10.73 -1.23
C GLN A 197 -6.41 9.34 -1.78
N ALA A 198 -5.55 8.36 -1.50
CA ALA A 198 -5.80 6.97 -1.87
C ALA A 198 -7.06 6.42 -1.19
N LEU A 199 -7.20 6.67 0.12
CA LEU A 199 -8.36 6.31 0.92
C LEU A 199 -9.66 6.87 0.34
N TRP A 200 -9.69 8.16 -0.01
CA TRP A 200 -10.84 8.79 -0.66
C TRP A 200 -11.18 8.13 -2.00
N GLY A 201 -10.16 7.87 -2.83
CA GLY A 201 -10.33 7.19 -4.11
C GLY A 201 -10.99 5.81 -3.95
N TRP A 202 -10.50 5.01 -3.02
CA TRP A 202 -11.07 3.68 -2.73
C TRP A 202 -12.50 3.76 -2.22
N ALA A 203 -12.79 4.69 -1.31
CA ALA A 203 -14.14 4.88 -0.78
C ALA A 203 -15.13 5.28 -1.88
N TYR A 204 -14.73 6.16 -2.80
CA TYR A 204 -15.59 6.55 -3.92
C TYR A 204 -15.85 5.39 -4.89
N GLN A 205 -14.83 4.57 -5.18
CA GLN A 205 -15.02 3.34 -5.96
C GLN A 205 -15.97 2.37 -5.26
N HIS A 206 -15.80 2.18 -3.95
CA HIS A 206 -16.61 1.26 -3.15
C HIS A 206 -18.08 1.68 -3.10
N LEU A 207 -18.34 2.97 -2.93
CA LEU A 207 -19.68 3.54 -2.91
C LEU A 207 -20.33 3.66 -4.31
N GLY A 208 -19.60 3.29 -5.36
CA GLY A 208 -20.09 3.32 -6.74
C GLY A 208 -20.30 4.73 -7.28
N TYR A 209 -19.47 5.70 -6.84
CA TYR A 209 -19.41 7.04 -7.42
C TYR A 209 -18.50 7.12 -8.66
N VAL A 210 -17.77 6.04 -8.93
CA VAL A 210 -16.83 5.93 -10.05
C VAL A 210 -17.44 4.94 -11.04
N ASP A 211 -17.48 5.33 -12.31
CA ASP A 211 -17.97 4.44 -13.37
C ASP A 211 -16.93 3.39 -13.79
N ALA A 212 -17.27 2.57 -14.79
CA ALA A 212 -16.41 1.51 -15.28
C ALA A 212 -15.10 2.03 -15.93
N ASP A 213 -15.11 3.26 -16.42
CA ASP A 213 -13.99 3.92 -17.08
C ASP A 213 -13.11 4.71 -16.10
N GLY A 214 -13.36 4.60 -14.78
CA GLY A 214 -12.60 5.29 -13.74
C GLY A 214 -13.00 6.75 -13.57
N VAL A 215 -14.12 7.19 -14.16
CA VAL A 215 -14.55 8.59 -14.08
C VAL A 215 -15.42 8.79 -12.84
N LEU A 216 -15.02 9.73 -12.00
CA LEU A 216 -15.77 10.12 -10.81
C LEU A 216 -16.98 11.00 -11.17
N ASP A 217 -18.16 10.62 -10.68
CA ASP A 217 -19.39 11.43 -10.79
C ASP A 217 -19.40 12.54 -9.71
N TRP A 218 -18.70 13.63 -10.00
CA TRP A 218 -18.62 14.79 -9.11
C TRP A 218 -19.98 15.37 -8.74
N LYS A 219 -20.95 15.34 -9.66
CA LYS A 219 -22.30 15.85 -9.37
C LYS A 219 -22.97 15.02 -8.30
N ARG A 220 -22.79 13.70 -8.32
CA ARG A 220 -23.35 12.80 -7.31
C ARG A 220 -22.59 12.88 -5.98
N VAL A 221 -21.28 13.11 -6.02
CA VAL A 221 -20.47 13.40 -4.82
C VAL A 221 -20.96 14.71 -4.17
N GLU A 222 -21.06 15.80 -4.93
CA GLU A 222 -21.50 17.12 -4.45
C GLU A 222 -22.97 17.11 -3.99
N ALA A 223 -23.87 16.48 -4.76
CA ALA A 223 -25.30 16.42 -4.45
C ALA A 223 -25.63 15.55 -3.22
N SER A 224 -24.66 14.80 -2.69
CA SER A 224 -24.83 14.03 -1.46
C SER A 224 -24.73 14.86 -0.18
N GLU A 225 -24.61 16.19 -0.27
CA GLU A 225 -24.61 17.14 0.87
C GLU A 225 -23.68 16.71 2.02
N GLY A 226 -22.45 16.29 1.71
CA GLY A 226 -21.47 15.85 2.72
C GLY A 226 -21.71 14.44 3.28
N GLU A 227 -22.82 13.77 2.94
CA GLU A 227 -23.10 12.40 3.33
C GLU A 227 -22.16 11.40 2.64
N ALA A 228 -21.79 11.61 1.37
CA ALA A 228 -20.78 10.77 0.72
C ALA A 228 -19.41 10.95 1.36
N ALA A 229 -19.07 12.18 1.75
CA ALA A 229 -17.81 12.46 2.43
C ALA A 229 -17.77 11.78 3.81
N ASN A 230 -18.83 11.96 4.61
CA ASN A 230 -18.99 11.31 5.92
C ASN A 230 -19.03 9.77 5.82
N LYS A 231 -19.70 9.22 4.79
CA LYS A 231 -19.73 7.77 4.52
C LYS A 231 -18.36 7.26 4.10
N ALA A 232 -17.67 7.99 3.24
CA ALA A 232 -16.30 7.68 2.87
C ALA A 232 -15.41 7.69 4.11
N GLU A 233 -15.45 8.72 4.97
CA GLU A 233 -14.74 8.78 6.26
C GLU A 233 -15.00 7.59 7.18
N GLN A 234 -16.25 7.14 7.28
CA GLN A 234 -16.59 5.92 8.04
C GLN A 234 -15.96 4.68 7.40
N ILE A 235 -16.04 4.57 6.09
CA ILE A 235 -15.51 3.47 5.29
C ILE A 235 -13.98 3.46 5.26
N LEU A 236 -13.30 4.60 5.44
CA LEU A 236 -11.83 4.67 5.48
C LEU A 236 -11.25 3.78 6.59
N LYS A 237 -12.03 3.54 7.66
CA LYS A 237 -11.65 2.65 8.78
C LYS A 237 -11.67 1.18 8.38
N ASP A 238 -12.37 0.83 7.31
CA ASP A 238 -12.60 -0.53 6.87
C ASP A 238 -11.66 -0.95 5.73
N PHE A 239 -10.72 -0.09 5.33
CA PHE A 239 -9.72 -0.41 4.32
C PHE A 239 -8.35 -0.71 4.93
N GLU A 240 -7.58 -1.54 4.23
CA GLU A 240 -6.19 -1.89 4.53
C GLU A 240 -5.33 -1.68 3.28
N LEU A 241 -4.11 -1.17 3.47
CA LEU A 241 -3.14 -1.02 2.38
C LEU A 241 -2.53 -2.39 2.04
N VAL A 242 -2.85 -2.92 0.87
CA VAL A 242 -2.31 -4.18 0.37
C VAL A 242 -0.93 -4.00 -0.22
N TYR A 243 -0.72 -2.91 -0.95
CA TYR A 243 0.54 -2.63 -1.61
C TYR A 243 0.58 -1.17 -2.03
N THR A 244 1.71 -0.51 -1.86
CA THR A 244 2.01 0.76 -2.52
C THR A 244 3.37 0.69 -3.18
N THR A 245 3.56 1.41 -4.28
CA THR A 245 4.87 1.63 -4.87
C THR A 245 4.93 2.95 -5.62
N ILE A 246 6.15 3.47 -5.79
CA ILE A 246 6.43 4.55 -6.74
C ILE A 246 6.29 4.01 -8.17
N LEU A 247 5.67 4.79 -9.06
CA LEU A 247 5.65 4.57 -10.50
C LEU A 247 6.29 5.76 -11.22
N ASP A 248 7.43 5.52 -11.87
CA ASP A 248 8.02 6.48 -12.82
C ASP A 248 7.17 6.48 -14.11
N SER A 249 6.19 7.37 -14.18
CA SER A 249 5.44 7.66 -15.41
C SER A 249 6.02 8.89 -16.12
N HIS A 250 6.01 8.91 -17.46
CA HIS A 250 6.72 9.83 -18.36
C HIS A 250 6.46 11.35 -18.11
N GLY A 251 7.02 11.91 -17.04
CA GLY A 251 6.98 13.34 -16.73
C GLY A 251 6.50 13.70 -15.32
N HIS A 252 6.01 12.73 -14.54
CA HIS A 252 5.67 12.91 -13.13
C HIS A 252 6.76 12.27 -12.27
N THR A 253 7.69 13.08 -11.79
CA THR A 253 8.57 12.69 -10.68
C THR A 253 7.73 12.73 -9.41
N ASP A 254 7.69 11.65 -8.63
CA ASP A 254 6.95 11.55 -7.35
C ASP A 254 5.47 11.16 -7.46
N SER A 255 5.16 10.07 -8.17
CA SER A 255 3.81 9.48 -8.16
C SER A 255 3.78 8.07 -7.56
N TRP A 256 2.71 7.81 -6.82
CA TRP A 256 2.49 6.58 -6.08
C TRP A 256 1.23 5.89 -6.56
N ILE A 257 1.26 4.56 -6.64
CA ILE A 257 0.06 3.75 -6.76
C ILE A 257 -0.23 3.09 -5.42
N HIS A 258 -1.44 3.29 -4.91
CA HIS A 258 -1.90 2.67 -3.68
C HIS A 258 -3.00 1.66 -3.98
N ILE A 259 -2.79 0.41 -3.55
CA ILE A 259 -3.75 -0.68 -3.70
C ILE A 259 -4.32 -1.03 -2.32
N GLY A 260 -5.63 -0.82 -2.17
CA GLY A 260 -6.39 -1.07 -0.96
C GLY A 260 -7.32 -2.27 -1.09
N ILE A 261 -7.72 -2.82 0.05
CA ILE A 261 -8.74 -3.87 0.15
C ILE A 261 -9.63 -3.60 1.36
N HIS A 262 -10.90 -3.97 1.26
CA HIS A 262 -11.78 -3.94 2.42
C HIS A 262 -11.36 -5.02 3.43
N LYS A 263 -11.39 -4.72 4.73
CA LYS A 263 -10.97 -5.63 5.83
C LYS A 263 -11.73 -6.94 5.82
N GLU A 264 -13.02 -6.92 5.49
CA GLU A 264 -13.82 -8.13 5.34
C GLU A 264 -13.26 -9.05 4.25
N ASP A 265 -12.93 -8.48 3.08
CA ASP A 265 -12.34 -9.22 1.97
C ASP A 265 -10.94 -9.74 2.34
N LEU A 266 -10.12 -8.95 3.01
CA LEU A 266 -8.81 -9.37 3.52
C LEU A 266 -8.93 -10.55 4.50
N ASN A 267 -9.83 -10.45 5.47
CA ASN A 267 -10.08 -11.51 6.47
C ASN A 267 -10.55 -12.81 5.81
N ASN A 268 -11.36 -12.69 4.75
CA ASN A 268 -11.83 -13.83 3.95
C ASN A 268 -10.81 -14.30 2.90
N ARG A 269 -9.61 -13.69 2.83
CA ARG A 269 -8.58 -13.96 1.82
C ARG A 269 -9.08 -13.78 0.38
N ASN A 270 -10.04 -12.89 0.19
CA ASN A 270 -10.67 -12.59 -1.08
C ASN A 270 -10.04 -11.35 -1.74
N PHE A 271 -8.97 -11.55 -2.50
CA PHE A 271 -8.27 -10.46 -3.20
C PHE A 271 -8.89 -10.09 -4.55
N SER A 272 -10.09 -10.60 -4.88
CA SER A 272 -10.76 -10.28 -6.15
C SER A 272 -11.29 -8.83 -6.22
N ASN A 273 -11.47 -8.19 -5.06
CA ASN A 273 -12.06 -6.87 -4.91
C ASN A 273 -11.08 -5.87 -4.29
N VAL A 274 -9.99 -5.61 -5.01
CA VAL A 274 -9.04 -4.55 -4.65
C VAL A 274 -9.39 -3.23 -5.34
N TYR A 275 -8.90 -2.15 -4.74
CA TYR A 275 -9.10 -0.77 -5.15
C TYR A 275 -7.73 -0.17 -5.41
N ALA A 276 -7.60 0.60 -6.48
CA ALA A 276 -6.32 1.19 -6.87
C ALA A 276 -6.52 2.69 -7.07
N THR A 277 -5.58 3.49 -6.59
CA THR A 277 -5.62 4.94 -6.74
C THR A 277 -4.21 5.45 -6.94
N PHE A 278 -4.02 6.15 -8.06
CA PHE A 278 -2.79 6.85 -8.37
C PHE A 278 -2.81 8.23 -7.70
N VAL A 279 -1.72 8.57 -7.02
CA VAL A 279 -1.55 9.83 -6.31
C VAL A 279 -0.26 10.45 -6.84
N SER A 280 -0.34 11.63 -7.45
CA SER A 280 0.83 12.43 -7.82
C SER A 280 0.92 13.67 -6.93
N THR A 281 2.11 13.96 -6.42
CA THR A 281 2.38 15.22 -5.69
C THR A 281 2.75 16.37 -6.61
#